data_AF-A0A1S3QC93-F1
#
_entry.id   AF-A0A1S3QC93-F1
#
_cell.length_a   1.000
_cell.length_b   1.000
_cell.length_c   1.000
_cell.angle_alpha   90.00
_cell.angle_beta   90.00
_cell.angle_gamma   90.00
#
_symmetry.space_group_name_H-M   'P 1'
#
loop_
_entity.id
_entity.type
_entity.pdbx_description
1 polymer ?
#
loop_
_entity_poly.entity_id
_entity_poly.type
_entity_poly.pdbx_seq_one_letter_code
_entity_poly.pdbx_strand_id
1 'polypeptide(L)' 'MKLIELMDLPTIITDMVYVVALGGNYLLNIGPMEDGMISPLFEERLRGMGAWLGVNGEAIYSSKPWRIQGENTTVPVW' A
#
# COMPACT_ATOMS: atom_id res chain seq x y z
N MET A 1 -12.06 -17.70 -3.96
CA MET A 1 -11.91 -16.38 -3.31
C MET A 1 -12.83 -15.40 -4.02
N LYS A 2 -13.67 -14.66 -3.29
CA LYS A 2 -14.58 -13.68 -3.91
C LYS A 2 -13.84 -12.34 -4.05
N LEU A 3 -14.09 -11.60 -5.13
CA LEU A 3 -13.44 -10.30 -5.39
C LEU A 3 -13.64 -9.28 -4.25
N ILE A 4 -14.77 -9.34 -3.55
CA ILE A 4 -15.11 -8.45 -2.43
C ILE A 4 -14.23 -8.68 -1.18
N GLU A 5 -13.53 -9.82 -1.10
CA GLU A 5 -12.68 -10.20 0.04
C GLU A 5 -11.24 -9.71 -0.11
N LEU A 6 -10.91 -9.09 -1.24
CA LEU A 6 -9.57 -8.58 -1.53
C LEU A 6 -9.53 -7.06 -1.45
N MET A 7 -8.44 -6.56 -0.86
CA MET A 7 -8.12 -5.13 -0.89
C MET A 7 -7.85 -4.69 -2.33
N ASP A 8 -8.41 -3.53 -2.69
CA ASP A 8 -8.08 -2.88 -3.94
C ASP A 8 -6.73 -2.14 -3.85
N LEU A 9 -6.21 -1.71 -4.99
CA LEU A 9 -4.91 -1.02 -5.06
C LEU A 9 -4.88 0.27 -4.23
N PRO A 10 -5.89 1.16 -4.27
CA PRO A 10 -5.92 2.36 -3.44
C PRO A 10 -5.84 2.07 -1.95
N THR A 11 -6.54 1.05 -1.46
CA THR A 11 -6.49 0.68 -0.04
C THR A 11 -5.09 0.20 0.35
N ILE A 12 -4.46 -0.65 -0.46
CA ILE A 12 -3.09 -1.14 -0.21
C ILE A 12 -2.10 0.03 -0.13
N ILE A 13 -2.20 1.01 -1.05
CA ILE A 13 -1.34 2.20 -1.04
C ILE A 13 -1.58 3.04 0.21
N THR A 14 -2.86 3.27 0.56
CA THR A 14 -3.23 4.08 1.73
C THR A 14 -2.70 3.47 3.02
N ASP A 15 -2.85 2.15 3.20
CA ASP A 15 -2.33 1.44 4.37
C ASP A 15 -0.80 1.52 4.45
N MET A 16 -0.11 1.32 3.33
CA MET A 16 1.36 1.43 3.27
C MET A 16 1.82 2.84 3.65
N VAL A 17 1.21 3.88 3.07
CA VAL A 17 1.54 5.28 3.37
C VAL A 17 1.29 5.58 4.85
N TYR A 18 0.18 5.10 5.40
CA TYR A 18 -0.14 5.29 6.82
C TYR A 18 0.91 4.63 7.72
N VAL A 19 1.29 3.38 7.44
CA VAL A 19 2.32 2.66 8.21
C VAL A 19 3.67 3.38 8.14
N VAL A 20 4.09 3.83 6.95
CA VAL A 20 5.35 4.57 6.75
C VAL A 20 5.32 5.94 7.45
N ALA A 21 4.19 6.65 7.39
CA ALA A 21 4.01 7.93 8.09
C ALA A 21 4.16 7.80 9.61
N LEU A 22 3.79 6.64 10.16
CA LEU A 22 3.98 6.30 11.57
C LEU A 22 5.38 5.73 11.91
N GLY A 23 6.25 5.58 10.92
CA GLY A 23 7.62 5.08 11.09
C GLY A 23 7.75 3.56 11.07
N GLY A 24 6.73 2.84 10.58
CA GLY A 24 6.73 1.40 10.43
C GLY A 24 7.10 0.92 9.03
N ASN A 25 7.25 -0.40 8.89
CA ASN A 25 7.40 -1.08 7.60
C ASN A 25 6.11 -1.82 7.26
N TYR A 26 5.65 -1.70 6.02
CA TYR A 26 4.46 -2.38 5.52
C TYR A 26 4.84 -3.73 4.88
N LEU A 27 4.33 -4.83 5.43
CA LEU A 27 4.54 -6.18 4.91
C LEU A 27 3.24 -6.69 4.27
N LEU A 28 3.20 -6.66 2.94
CA LEU A 28 2.06 -7.16 2.17
C LEU A 28 2.22 -8.66 1.88
N ASN A 29 1.28 -9.46 2.38
CA ASN A 29 1.23 -10.90 2.11
C ASN A 29 0.44 -11.20 0.82
N ILE A 30 0.88 -12.21 0.06
CA ILE A 30 0.10 -12.81 -1.03
C ILE A 30 0.07 -14.33 -0.87
N GLY A 31 -1.05 -14.94 -1.26
CA GLY A 31 -1.19 -16.40 -1.29
C GLY A 31 -1.12 -16.91 -2.74
N PRO A 32 -0.10 -17.70 -3.11
CA PRO A 32 -0.11 -18.40 -4.39
C PRO A 32 -1.34 -19.33 -4.52
N MET A 33 -1.71 -19.64 -5.76
CA MET A 33 -2.71 -20.65 -6.07
C MET A 33 -2.16 -22.05 -5.77
N GLU A 34 -3.02 -23.07 -5.84
CA GLU A 34 -2.65 -24.47 -5.53
C GLU A 34 -1.53 -25.01 -6.43
N ASP A 35 -1.40 -24.47 -7.64
CA ASP A 35 -0.35 -24.78 -8.61
C ASP A 35 0.96 -24.00 -8.37
N GLY A 36 1.01 -23.19 -7.31
CA GLY A 36 2.15 -22.34 -6.95
C GLY A 36 2.23 -21.03 -7.74
N MET A 37 1.32 -20.77 -8.67
CA MET A 37 1.33 -19.53 -9.45
C MET A 37 0.67 -18.38 -8.68
N ILE A 38 1.16 -17.16 -8.90
CA ILE A 38 0.51 -15.96 -8.38
C ILE A 38 -0.75 -15.72 -9.22
N SER A 39 -1.89 -15.53 -8.55
CA SER A 39 -3.14 -15.18 -9.22
C SER A 39 -2.98 -13.88 -10.02
N PRO A 40 -3.54 -13.76 -11.25
CA PRO A 40 -3.45 -12.55 -12.07
C PRO A 40 -3.88 -11.27 -11.34
N LEU A 41 -4.84 -11.40 -10.41
CA LEU A 41 -5.31 -10.27 -9.60
C LEU A 41 -4.25 -9.79 -8.61
N PHE A 42 -3.52 -10.70 -7.94
CA PHE A 42 -2.41 -10.31 -7.09
C PHE A 42 -1.27 -9.70 -7.91
N GLU A 43 -0.99 -10.26 -9.08
CA GLU A 43 -0.01 -9.70 -10.00
C GLU A 43 -0.38 -8.27 -10.42
N GLU A 44 -1.64 -8.01 -10.79
CA GLU A 44 -2.15 -6.67 -11.13
C GLU A 44 -1.90 -5.68 -9.98
N ARG A 45 -2.22 -6.07 -8.73
CA ARG A 45 -2.03 -5.22 -7.56
C ARG A 45 -0.55 -4.95 -7.27
N LEU A 46 0.30 -5.99 -7.32
CA LEU A 46 1.74 -5.85 -7.11
C LEU A 46 2.39 -4.96 -8.19
N ARG A 47 2.01 -5.12 -9.46
CA ARG A 47 2.47 -4.25 -10.56
C ARG A 47 1.99 -2.82 -10.40
N GLY A 48 0.73 -2.62 -10.02
CA GLY A 48 0.16 -1.30 -9.75
C GLY A 48 0.88 -0.58 -8.60
N MET A 49 1.19 -1.30 -7.52
CA MET A 49 1.96 -0.77 -6.39
C MET A 49 3.39 -0.40 -6.83
N GLY A 50 4.04 -1.25 -7.62
CA GLY A 50 5.36 -0.97 -8.19
C GLY A 50 5.36 0.27 -9.09
N ALA A 51 4.35 0.45 -9.94
CA ALA A 51 4.20 1.63 -10.77
C ALA A 51 4.01 2.92 -9.94
N TRP A 52 3.19 2.86 -8.89
CA TRP A 52 2.97 3.99 -7.99
C TRP A 52 4.24 4.35 -7.20
N LEU A 53 4.98 3.35 -6.71
CA LEU A 53 6.28 3.55 -6.05
C LEU A 53 7.36 4.05 -7.03
N GLY A 54 7.27 3.72 -8.31
CA GLY A 54 8.16 4.28 -9.34
C GLY A 54 8.04 5.79 -9.47
N VAL A 55 6.88 6.37 -9.15
CA VAL A 55 6.64 7.82 -9.16
C VAL A 55 6.86 8.44 -7.78
N ASN A 56 6.35 7.80 -6.72
CA ASN A 56 6.26 8.39 -5.38
C ASN A 56 7.29 7.81 -4.39
N GLY A 57 8.21 6.95 -4.85
CA GLY A 57 9.12 6.19 -4.01
C GLY A 57 10.06 7.04 -3.16
N GLU A 58 10.40 8.26 -3.59
CA GLU A 58 11.21 9.20 -2.79
C GLU A 58 10.52 9.57 -1.47
N ALA A 59 9.19 9.67 -1.44
CA ALA A 59 8.43 9.96 -0.22
C ALA A 59 8.34 8.75 0.73
N ILE A 60 8.68 7.55 0.25
CA ILE A 60 8.55 6.29 0.99
C ILE A 60 9.91 5.76 1.41
N TYR A 61 10.80 5.49 0.47
CA TYR A 61 12.08 4.86 0.74
C TYR A 61 13.02 5.82 1.46
N SER A 62 13.64 5.34 2.54
CA SER A 62 14.56 6.13 3.38
C SER A 62 13.96 7.39 4.01
N SER A 63 12.64 7.56 3.94
CA SER A 63 11.95 8.64 4.64
C SER A 63 11.93 8.37 6.15
N LYS A 64 11.61 9.41 6.91
CA LYS A 64 11.43 9.32 8.37
C LYS A 64 10.10 9.94 8.73
N PRO A 65 9.39 9.39 9.73
CA PRO A 65 8.15 9.99 10.20
C PRO A 65 8.39 11.44 10.62
N TRP A 66 7.47 12.32 10.22
CA TRP A 66 7.49 13.70 10.67
C TRP A 66 7.09 13.81 12.15
N ARG A 67 7.40 14.94 12.77
CA ARG A 67 7.09 15.22 14.19
C ARG A 67 5.59 15.20 14.46
N ILE A 68 4.79 15.56 13.46
CA ILE A 68 3.33 15.53 13.46
C ILE A 68 2.94 14.55 12.35
N GLN A 69 2.32 13.43 12.71
CA GLN A 69 2.03 12.32 11.80
C GLN A 69 0.61 12.34 11.21
N GLY A 70 -0.21 13.30 11.64
CA GLY A 70 -1.57 13.47 11.16
C GLY A 70 -2.07 14.89 11.41
N GLU A 71 -2.91 15.37 10.52
CA GLU A 71 -3.57 16.67 10.68
C GLU A 71 -4.83 16.51 11.55
N ASN A 72 -5.06 17.45 12.46
CA ASN A 72 -6.25 17.49 13.31
C ASN A 72 -7.33 18.38 12.67
N THR A 73 -7.73 18.08 11.45
CA THR A 73 -8.66 18.90 10.66
C THR A 73 -10.04 18.25 10.64
N THR A 74 -11.08 19.00 11.02
CA THR A 74 -12.49 18.62 10.86
C THR A 74 -12.97 18.65 9.41
N VAL A 75 -12.12 19.11 8.49
CA VAL A 75 -12.41 19.23 7.06
C VAL A 75 -11.33 18.44 6.31
N PRO A 76 -11.69 17.40 5.55
CA PRO A 76 -10.72 16.71 4.69
C PRO A 76 -10.30 17.69 3.58
N VAL A 77 -9.00 17.98 3.53
CA VAL A 77 -8.41 18.86 2.51
C VAL A 77 -7.65 18.06 1.45
N TRP A 78 -8.18 16.92 1.03
CA TRP A 78 -7.77 16.19 -0.18
C TRP A 78 -8.94 15.38 -0.73
#